data_AF-A0A0M6Y880-F1
#
_entry.id   AF-A0A0M6Y880-F1
#
_cell.length_a   1.000
_cell.length_b   1.000
_cell.length_c   1.000
_cell.angle_alpha   90.00
_cell.angle_beta   90.00
_cell.angle_gamma   90.00
#
_symmetry.space_group_name_H-M   'P 1'
#
loop_
_entity.id
_entity.type
_entity.pdbx_description
1 polymer ?
#
loop_
_entity_poly.entity_id
_entity_poly.type
_entity_poly.pdbx_seq_one_letter_code
_entity_poly.pdbx_strand_id
1 'polypeptide(L)'
;MPSIFGKVVALENAYRELRFGVQSKENCFAVREIAAKTIRAIKEDRDRIYTTGPKVHGRFEASQLDLLSKWQGEAEAVFDNCERMAAKAA
;
A
#
# COMPACT_ATOMS: atom_id res chain seq x y z
N MET A 1 -4.40 -15.51 4.94
CA MET A 1 -3.92 -14.35 4.16
C MET A 1 -3.18 -13.41 5.10
N PRO A 2 -2.04 -12.79 4.71
CA PRO A 2 -1.38 -11.79 5.55
C PRO A 2 -2.31 -10.58 5.79
N SER A 3 -2.29 -10.04 7.02
CA SER A 3 -3.07 -8.86 7.39
C SER A 3 -2.67 -7.63 6.56
N ILE A 4 -3.53 -6.61 6.48
CA ILE A 4 -3.20 -5.35 5.80
C ILE A 4 -1.92 -4.74 6.38
N PHE A 5 -1.80 -4.70 7.71
CA PHE A 5 -0.59 -4.23 8.37
C PHE A 5 0.65 -4.98 7.87
N GLY A 6 0.60 -6.31 7.78
CA GLY A 6 1.71 -7.11 7.24
C GLY A 6 2.04 -6.78 5.78
N LYS A 7 1.04 -6.47 4.95
CA LYS A 7 1.24 -6.04 3.55
C LYS A 7 1.90 -4.66 3.46
N VAL A 8 1.51 -3.73 4.34
CA VAL A 8 2.11 -2.38 4.42
C VAL A 8 3.57 -2.48 4.86
N VAL A 9 3.86 -3.23 5.92
CA VAL A 9 5.25 -3.45 6.38
C VAL A 9 6.11 -4.12 5.30
N ALA A 10 5.56 -5.11 4.59
CA ALA A 10 6.27 -5.74 3.47
C ALA A 10 6.58 -4.75 2.33
N LEU A 11 5.63 -3.86 2.01
CA LEU A 11 5.83 -2.81 1.03
C LEU A 11 6.91 -1.81 1.48
N GLU A 12 6.86 -1.35 2.73
CA GLU A 12 7.86 -0.43 3.29
C GLU A 12 9.27 -1.02 3.24
N ASN A 13 9.41 -2.29 3.61
CA ASN A 13 10.69 -2.99 3.57
C ASN A 13 11.21 -3.13 2.13
N ALA A 14 10.36 -3.59 1.20
CA ALA A 14 10.72 -3.73 -0.20
C ALA A 14 11.11 -2.38 -0.83
N TYR A 15 10.38 -1.32 -0.51
CA TYR A 15 10.68 0.02 -0.98
C TYR A 15 11.97 0.60 -0.37
N ARG A 16 12.24 0.30 0.91
CA ARG A 16 13.51 0.66 1.56
C ARG A 16 14.68 -0.04 0.88
N GLU A 17 14.57 -1.34 0.62
CA GLU A 17 15.59 -2.11 -0.09
C GLU A 17 15.83 -1.56 -1.50
N LEU A 18 14.78 -1.20 -2.24
CA LEU A 18 14.91 -0.56 -3.55
C LEU A 18 15.63 0.78 -3.45
N ARG A 19 15.27 1.62 -2.47
CA ARG A 19 15.83 2.98 -2.33
C ARG A 19 17.32 2.99 -2.00
N PHE A 20 17.76 2.06 -1.14
CA PHE A 20 19.15 1.98 -0.68
C PHE A 20 19.98 0.92 -1.43
N GLY A 21 19.35 0.08 -2.25
CA GLY A 21 19.98 -0.95 -3.06
C GLY A 21 20.10 -0.56 -4.54
N VAL A 22 20.09 -1.58 -5.41
CA VAL A 22 20.18 -1.39 -6.86
C VAL A 22 18.83 -1.00 -7.43
N GLN A 23 18.74 0.23 -7.96
CA GLN A 23 17.54 0.77 -8.58
C GLN A 23 17.43 0.35 -10.05
N SER A 24 17.22 -0.94 -10.31
CA SER A 24 16.95 -1.44 -11.66
C SER A 24 15.46 -1.33 -12.00
N LYS A 25 15.13 -1.40 -13.30
CA LYS A 25 13.73 -1.44 -13.76
C LYS A 25 12.99 -2.62 -13.18
N GLU A 26 13.61 -3.79 -13.15
CA GLU A 26 13.04 -5.03 -12.60
C GLU A 26 12.68 -4.87 -11.13
N ASN A 27 13.60 -4.32 -10.32
CA ASN A 27 13.34 -4.08 -8.90
C ASN A 27 12.23 -3.05 -8.69
N CYS A 28 12.20 -1.98 -9.49
CA CYS A 28 11.11 -1.00 -9.46
C CYS A 28 9.76 -1.65 -9.81
N PHE A 29 9.71 -2.50 -10.84
CA PHE A 29 8.48 -3.22 -11.21
C PHE A 29 8.02 -4.20 -10.13
N ALA A 30 8.94 -4.91 -9.48
CA ALA A 30 8.63 -5.83 -8.38
C ALA A 30 8.00 -5.08 -7.19
N VAL A 31 8.60 -3.97 -6.75
CA VAL A 31 8.04 -3.14 -5.66
C VAL A 31 6.70 -2.53 -6.07
N ARG A 32 6.56 -2.10 -7.32
CA ARG A 32 5.30 -1.57 -7.86
C ARG A 32 4.17 -2.60 -7.83
N GLU A 33 4.46 -3.87 -8.15
CA GLU A 33 3.47 -4.94 -8.07
C GLU A 33 3.03 -5.20 -6.62
N ILE A 34 3.96 -5.15 -5.66
CA ILE A 34 3.65 -5.25 -4.23
C ILE A 34 2.74 -4.08 -3.81
N ALA A 35 3.08 -2.85 -4.21
CA ALA A 35 2.28 -1.66 -3.93
C ALA A 35 0.85 -1.80 -4.49
N ALA A 36 0.69 -2.24 -5.74
CA ALA A 36 -0.61 -2.45 -6.36
C ALA A 36 -1.46 -3.49 -5.60
N LYS A 37 -0.85 -4.61 -5.18
CA LYS A 37 -1.53 -5.64 -4.38
C LYS A 37 -1.93 -5.11 -3.00
N THR A 38 -1.11 -4.26 -2.38
CA THR A 38 -1.42 -3.62 -1.09
C THR A 38 -2.57 -2.62 -1.22
N ILE A 39 -2.54 -1.75 -2.24
CA ILE A 39 -3.63 -0.80 -2.52
C ILE A 39 -4.96 -1.54 -2.73
N ARG A 40 -4.94 -2.62 -3.53
CA ARG A 40 -6.14 -3.44 -3.76
C ARG A 40 -6.68 -4.03 -2.47
N ALA A 41 -5.81 -4.62 -1.63
CA ALA A 41 -6.22 -5.18 -0.35
C ALA A 41 -6.84 -4.11 0.58
N ILE A 42 -6.27 -2.90 0.63
CA ILE A 42 -6.82 -1.78 1.40
C ILE A 42 -8.21 -1.38 0.92
N LYS A 43 -8.41 -1.29 -0.40
CA LYS A 43 -9.74 -0.98 -0.98
C LYS A 43 -10.76 -2.06 -0.62
N GLU A 44 -10.40 -3.34 -0.76
CA GLU A 44 -11.27 -4.46 -0.40
C GLU A 44 -11.68 -4.46 1.09
N ASP A 45 -10.75 -4.14 1.99
CA ASP A 45 -11.04 -4.10 3.44
C ASP A 45 -11.84 -2.86 3.84
N ARG A 46 -11.59 -1.72 3.19
CA ARG A 46 -12.43 -0.52 3.34
C ARG A 46 -13.87 -0.79 2.90
N ASP A 47 -14.05 -1.43 1.74
CA ASP A 47 -15.38 -1.82 1.24
C ASP A 47 -16.05 -2.83 2.17
N ARG A 48 -15.29 -3.74 2.80
CA ARG A 48 -15.81 -4.63 3.84
C ARG A 48 -16.34 -3.84 5.04
N ILE A 49 -15.61 -2.86 5.55
CA ILE A 49 -16.07 -2.04 6.68
C ILE A 49 -17.39 -1.33 6.34
N TYR A 50 -17.50 -0.77 5.13
CA TYR A 50 -18.73 -0.14 4.66
C TYR A 50 -19.91 -1.10 4.47
N THR A 51 -19.66 -2.36 4.10
CA THR A 51 -20.71 -3.36 3.85
C THR A 51 -21.13 -4.14 5.09
N THR A 52 -20.23 -4.34 6.05
CA THR A 52 -20.47 -5.18 7.25
C THR A 52 -20.92 -4.40 8.49
N GLY A 53 -20.88 -3.06 8.49
CA GLY A 53 -21.32 -2.21 9.60
C GLY A 53 -22.72 -1.62 9.43
N PRO A 54 -23.81 -2.29 9.82
CA PRO A 54 -25.12 -1.65 9.88
C PRO A 54 -25.16 -0.70 11.10
N LYS A 55 -25.04 0.60 10.83
CA LYS A 55 -25.64 1.69 11.64
C LYS A 55 -25.07 2.02 13.02
N VAL A 56 -23.82 1.70 13.34
CA VAL A 56 -23.15 2.28 14.52
C VAL A 56 -21.80 2.84 14.12
N HIS A 57 -21.80 4.04 13.56
CA HIS A 57 -20.60 4.81 13.25
C HIS A 57 -19.88 5.22 14.56
N GLY A 58 -19.17 4.30 15.16
CA GLY A 58 -18.34 4.54 16.34
C GLY A 58 -17.01 5.20 15.98
N ARG A 59 -16.37 5.87 16.96
CA ARG A 59 -15.03 6.48 16.81
C ARG A 59 -13.95 5.47 16.38
N PHE A 60 -14.14 4.19 16.70
CA PHE A 60 -13.19 3.12 16.41
C PHE A 60 -13.13 2.79 14.91
N GLU A 61 -14.27 2.58 14.25
CA GLU A 61 -14.32 2.31 12.81
C GLU A 61 -13.85 3.53 12.00
N ALA A 62 -14.14 4.76 12.46
CA ALA A 62 -13.59 5.98 11.87
C ALA A 62 -12.06 5.99 11.92
N SER A 63 -11.45 5.63 13.06
CA SER A 63 -9.99 5.55 13.18
C SER A 63 -9.37 4.46 12.31
N GLN A 64 -10.09 3.37 12.04
CA GLN A 64 -9.64 2.32 11.12
C GLN A 64 -9.69 2.81 9.66
N LEU A 65 -10.75 3.51 9.27
CA LEU A 65 -10.87 4.12 7.94
C LEU A 65 -9.81 5.20 7.70
N ASP A 66 -9.50 6.02 8.72
CA ASP A 66 -8.42 7.01 8.66
C ASP A 66 -7.06 6.33 8.46
N LEU A 67 -6.78 5.26 9.21
CA LEU A 67 -5.55 4.49 9.09
C LEU A 67 -5.42 3.84 7.71
N LEU A 68 -6.48 3.21 7.21
CA LEU A 68 -6.52 2.62 5.88
C LEU A 68 -6.30 3.67 4.79
N SER A 69 -6.90 4.86 4.93
CA SER A 69 -6.71 5.97 3.99
C SER A 69 -5.27 6.46 3.97
N LYS A 70 -4.64 6.58 5.14
CA LYS A 70 -3.22 6.93 5.26
C LYS A 70 -2.34 5.89 4.55
N TRP A 71 -2.52 4.61 4.85
CA TRP A 71 -1.76 3.53 4.21
C TRP A 71 -1.99 3.44 2.71
N GLN A 72 -3.20 3.73 2.23
CA GLN A 72 -3.47 3.80 0.79
C GLN A 72 -2.62 4.91 0.15
N GLY A 73 -2.62 6.12 0.72
CA GLY A 73 -1.83 7.23 0.20
C GLY A 73 -0.32 6.96 0.21
N GLU A 74 0.20 6.31 1.25
CA GLU A 74 1.59 5.87 1.31
C GLU A 74 1.92 4.84 0.21
N ALA A 75 1.04 3.86 -0.01
CA ALA A 75 1.25 2.86 -1.04
C ALA A 75 1.15 3.42 -2.47
N GLU A 76 0.23 4.36 -2.71
CA GLU A 76 0.10 5.09 -3.98
C GLU A 76 1.36 5.93 -4.25
N ALA A 77 1.88 6.63 -3.24
CA ALA A 77 3.13 7.39 -3.38
C ALA A 77 4.33 6.49 -3.72
N VAL A 78 4.42 5.29 -3.13
CA VAL A 78 5.46 4.30 -3.49
C VAL A 78 5.30 3.84 -4.94
N PHE A 79 4.06 3.52 -5.36
CA PHE A 79 3.77 3.09 -6.72
C PHE A 79 4.21 4.13 -7.76
N ASP A 80 3.82 5.39 -7.55
CA ASP A 80 4.17 6.51 -8.44
C ASP A 80 5.67 6.78 -8.45
N ASN A 81 6.35 6.66 -7.30
CA ASN A 81 7.79 6.87 -7.27
C ASN A 81 8.54 5.74 -7.98
N CYS A 82 8.10 4.49 -7.87
CA CYS A 82 8.71 3.38 -8.60
C CYS A 82 8.62 3.59 -10.12
N GLU A 83 7.52 4.16 -10.62
CA GLU A 83 7.39 4.52 -12.04
C GLU A 83 8.42 5.57 -12.47
N ARG A 84 8.61 6.62 -11.65
CA ARG A 84 9.62 7.66 -11.89
C ARG A 84 11.05 7.14 -11.80
N MET A 85 11.32 6.22 -10.87
CA MET A 85 12.63 5.59 -10.71
C MET A 85 12.94 4.66 -11.89
N ALA A 86 11.98 3.84 -12.32
CA ALA A 86 12.14 2.96 -13.48
C ALA A 86 12.40 3.74 -14.78
N ALA A 87 11.78 4.91 -14.95
CA ALA A 87 12.05 5.79 -16.10
C ALA A 87 13.47 6.38 -16.11
N LYS A 88 14.13 6.47 -14.95
CA LYS A 88 15.50 7.00 -14.80
C LYS A 88 16.57 5.91 -14.77
N ALA A 89 16.21 4.69 -14.41
CA ALA A 89 17.08 3.53 -14.54
C ALA A 89 17.36 3.32 -16.04
N ALA A 90 18.60 3.49 -16.48
CA ALA A 90 19.00 3.30 -17.87
C ALA A 90 18.96 1.81 -18.21
#